data_AF-A0A932DTN8-F1
#
_entry.id   AF-A0A932DTN8-F1
#
_cell.length_a   1.000
_cell.length_b   1.000
_cell.length_c   1.000
_cell.angle_alpha   90.00
_cell.angle_beta   90.00
_cell.angle_gamma   90.00
#
_symmetry.space_group_name_H-M   'P 1'
#
loop_
_entity.id
_entity.type
_entity.pdbx_description
1 polymer ?
#
loop_
_entity_poly.entity_id
_entity_poly.type
_entity_poly.pdbx_seq_one_letter_code
_entity_poly.pdbx_strand_id
1 'polypeptide(L)'
;MDAYARLGVRPVINACDTNTLAGGPIMPKPVLEAMTEAATAFVGMLELHARAGERIARLIGVEAAHVTSGSAGGLLLAAASCIAGDDSERIRRLPDTTGMRNEIVTQRCNRIHYERRTAPSGRPRRCS
;
A
#
# COMPACT_ATOMS: atom_id res chain seq x y z
N MET A 1 -1.45 -10.83 -32.35
CA MET A 1 -2.17 -9.59 -31.98
C MET A 1 -1.83 -9.28 -30.55
N ASP A 2 -1.36 -8.08 -30.24
CA ASP A 2 -0.97 -7.68 -28.86
C ASP A 2 -2.21 -7.68 -27.93
N ALA A 3 -1.99 -7.85 -26.62
CA ALA A 3 -3.05 -7.90 -25.61
C ALA A 3 -3.92 -6.62 -25.60
N TYR A 4 -3.32 -5.44 -25.77
CA TYR A 4 -4.04 -4.17 -25.83
C TYR A 4 -4.75 -3.95 -27.16
N ALA A 5 -4.14 -4.35 -28.28
CA ALA A 5 -4.80 -4.33 -29.59
C ALA A 5 -6.09 -5.17 -29.61
N ARG A 6 -6.10 -6.33 -28.94
CA ARG A 6 -7.31 -7.16 -28.77
C ARG A 6 -8.43 -6.46 -27.98
N LEU A 7 -8.06 -5.53 -27.10
CA LEU A 7 -8.98 -4.72 -26.30
C LEU A 7 -9.32 -3.37 -26.98
N GLY A 8 -8.76 -3.07 -28.16
CA GLY A 8 -8.94 -1.78 -28.83
C GLY A 8 -8.24 -0.61 -28.13
N VAL A 9 -7.29 -0.88 -27.22
CA VAL A 9 -6.59 0.14 -26.44
C VAL A 9 -5.26 0.49 -27.12
N ARG A 10 -4.97 1.80 -27.23
CA ARG A 10 -3.71 2.28 -27.81
C ARG A 10 -2.63 2.41 -26.74
N PRO A 11 -1.43 1.84 -26.95
CA PRO A 11 -0.28 2.07 -26.07
C PRO A 11 0.14 3.54 -26.02
N VAL A 12 0.72 3.96 -24.90
CA VAL A 12 1.25 5.31 -24.69
C VAL A 12 2.71 5.26 -24.23
N ILE A 13 3.48 6.30 -24.55
CA ILE A 13 4.82 6.49 -23.97
C ILE A 13 4.65 7.25 -22.66
N ASN A 14 4.98 6.60 -21.54
CA ASN A 14 4.95 7.22 -20.23
C ASN A 14 6.32 7.86 -19.91
N ALA A 15 6.37 9.19 -19.91
CA ALA A 15 7.53 9.98 -19.49
C ALA A 15 7.34 10.64 -18.11
N CYS A 16 6.28 10.27 -17.37
CA CYS A 16 5.93 10.81 -16.06
C CYS A 16 6.27 9.84 -14.92
N ASP A 17 7.35 9.07 -15.09
CA ASP A 17 7.84 8.08 -14.12
C ASP A 17 6.75 7.06 -13.70
N THR A 18 6.62 6.72 -12.42
CA THR A 18 5.63 5.76 -11.88
C THR A 18 4.20 6.33 -11.84
N ASN A 19 3.69 6.83 -12.96
CA ASN A 19 2.35 7.38 -13.06
C ASN A 19 1.29 6.28 -13.06
N THR A 20 0.45 6.26 -12.03
CA THR A 20 -0.67 5.32 -11.86
C THR A 20 -1.67 5.38 -13.02
N LEU A 21 -1.91 6.56 -13.62
CA LEU A 21 -2.83 6.69 -14.76
C LEU A 21 -2.31 6.00 -16.03
N ALA A 22 -1.00 5.77 -16.11
CA ALA A 22 -0.35 5.05 -17.20
C ALA A 22 -0.06 3.58 -16.88
N GLY A 23 -0.52 3.06 -15.73
CA GLY A 23 -0.30 1.68 -15.31
C GLY A 23 1.03 1.43 -14.58
N GLY A 24 1.79 2.49 -14.27
CA GLY A 24 3.08 2.38 -13.60
C GLY A 24 4.26 2.05 -14.53
N PRO A 25 5.41 1.63 -13.97
CA PRO A 25 6.58 1.28 -14.76
C PRO A 25 6.42 -0.08 -15.45
N ILE A 26 7.10 -0.25 -16.59
CA ILE A 26 7.18 -1.54 -17.27
C ILE A 26 7.97 -2.52 -16.40
N MET A 27 7.39 -3.71 -16.15
CA MET A 27 8.03 -4.74 -15.34
C MET A 27 9.25 -5.35 -16.07
N PRO A 28 10.42 -5.46 -15.41
CA PRO A 28 11.55 -6.19 -15.95
C PRO A 28 11.24 -7.67 -16.20
N LYS A 29 11.87 -8.27 -17.21
CA LYS A 29 11.68 -9.69 -17.57
C LYS A 29 11.80 -10.66 -16.38
N PRO A 30 12.79 -10.55 -15.48
CA PRO A 30 12.90 -11.46 -14.32
C PRO A 30 11.67 -11.42 -13.38
N VAL A 31 11.00 -10.26 -13.29
CA VAL A 31 9.78 -10.13 -12.45
C VAL A 31 8.62 -10.88 -13.09
N LEU A 32 8.45 -10.75 -14.41
CA LEU A 32 7.41 -11.46 -15.16
C LEU A 32 7.59 -12.98 -15.07
N GLU A 33 8.83 -13.46 -15.13
CA GLU A 33 9.15 -14.89 -15.00
C GLU A 33 8.79 -15.41 -13.60
N ALA A 34 9.20 -14.69 -12.54
CA ALA A 34 8.87 -15.06 -11.16
C ALA A 34 7.35 -15.04 -10.89
N MET A 35 6.62 -14.07 -11.43
CA MET A 35 5.16 -14.03 -11.32
C MET A 35 4.50 -15.21 -12.03
N THR A 36 5.03 -15.59 -13.20
CA THR A 36 4.53 -16.75 -13.97
C THR A 36 4.76 -18.05 -13.21
N GLU A 37 5.93 -18.22 -12.60
CA GLU A 37 6.26 -19.37 -11.75
C GLU A 37 5.37 -19.42 -10.50
N ALA A 38 5.20 -18.30 -9.79
CA ALA A 38 4.38 -18.24 -8.58
C ALA A 38 2.90 -18.57 -8.84
N ALA A 39 2.39 -18.28 -10.04
CA ALA A 39 1.00 -18.54 -10.41
C ALA A 39 0.64 -20.04 -10.52
N THR A 40 1.63 -20.95 -10.48
CA THR A 40 1.39 -22.40 -10.61
C THR A 40 1.23 -23.12 -9.28
N ALA A 41 1.28 -22.41 -8.14
CA ALA A 41 1.23 -23.02 -6.81
C ALA A 41 0.37 -22.21 -5.84
N PHE A 42 -0.22 -22.91 -4.87
CA PHE A 42 -0.82 -22.28 -3.69
C PHE A 42 0.20 -22.26 -2.56
N VAL A 43 0.25 -21.16 -1.82
CA VAL A 43 1.14 -20.98 -0.67
C VAL A 43 0.40 -20.40 0.51
N GLY A 44 0.94 -20.63 1.71
CA GLY A 44 0.46 -19.96 2.93
C GLY A 44 0.74 -18.46 2.87
N MET A 45 -0.30 -17.65 2.70
CA MET A 45 -0.12 -16.20 2.53
C MET A 45 0.51 -15.52 3.75
N LEU A 46 0.27 -16.02 4.96
CA LEU A 46 0.91 -15.48 6.17
C LEU A 46 2.44 -15.68 6.14
N GLU A 47 2.88 -16.87 5.73
CA GLU A 47 4.30 -17.18 5.59
C GLU A 47 4.94 -16.36 4.48
N LEU A 48 4.28 -16.26 3.32
CA LEU A 48 4.77 -15.44 2.20
C LEU A 48 4.97 -13.97 2.61
N HIS A 49 3.98 -13.38 3.31
CA HIS A 49 4.09 -12.00 3.78
C HIS A 49 5.22 -11.83 4.81
N ALA A 50 5.41 -12.78 5.72
CA ALA A 50 6.51 -12.74 6.69
C ALA A 50 7.88 -12.78 5.99
N ARG A 51 8.07 -13.71 5.05
CA ARG A 51 9.33 -13.83 4.29
C ARG A 51 9.61 -12.63 3.40
N ALA A 52 8.58 -12.11 2.72
CA ALA A 52 8.69 -10.90 1.92
C ALA A 52 9.06 -9.69 2.79
N GLY A 53 8.40 -9.55 3.94
CA GLY A 53 8.69 -8.51 4.93
C GLY A 53 10.12 -8.55 5.45
N GLU A 54 10.61 -9.71 5.89
CA GLU A 54 12.00 -9.92 6.32
C GLU A 54 13.00 -9.53 5.22
N ARG A 55 12.72 -9.89 3.97
CA ARG A 55 13.58 -9.54 2.83
C ARG A 55 13.61 -8.04 2.59
N ILE A 56 12.47 -7.38 2.57
CA ILE A 56 12.37 -5.94 2.35
C ILE A 56 13.05 -5.18 3.50
N ALA A 57 12.79 -5.58 4.75
CA ALA A 57 13.37 -4.98 5.94
C ALA A 57 14.91 -4.96 5.88
N ARG A 58 15.52 -6.10 5.50
CA ARG A 58 16.97 -6.20 5.28
C ARG A 58 17.50 -5.31 4.16
N LEU A 59 16.74 -5.15 3.07
CA LEU A 59 17.16 -4.33 1.92
C LEU A 59 17.21 -2.83 2.24
N ILE A 60 16.29 -2.36 3.07
CA ILE A 60 16.17 -0.92 3.40
C ILE A 60 16.72 -0.57 4.80
N GLY A 61 17.17 -1.57 5.57
CA GLY A 61 17.81 -1.37 6.88
C GLY A 61 16.85 -0.98 8.00
N VAL A 62 15.65 -1.55 8.02
CA VAL A 62 14.64 -1.32 9.09
C VAL A 62 14.35 -2.60 9.88
N GLU A 63 13.74 -2.45 11.05
CA GLU A 63 13.40 -3.56 11.95
C GLU A 63 12.32 -4.50 11.38
N ALA A 64 11.33 -3.93 10.68
CA ALA A 64 10.24 -4.66 10.08
C ALA A 64 9.68 -3.95 8.84
N ALA A 65 9.16 -4.73 7.89
CA ALA A 65 8.45 -4.23 6.71
C ALA A 65 7.25 -5.12 6.41
N HIS A 66 6.19 -4.52 5.87
CA HIS A 66 4.96 -5.22 5.52
C HIS A 66 4.49 -4.85 4.11
N VAL A 67 4.16 -5.85 3.31
CA VAL A 67 3.60 -5.67 1.96
C VAL A 67 2.11 -5.42 2.07
N THR A 68 1.62 -4.37 1.41
CA THR A 68 0.20 -4.01 1.38
C THR A 68 -0.31 -4.00 -0.05
N SER A 69 -1.63 -3.90 -0.23
CA SER A 69 -2.25 -3.82 -1.56
C SER A 69 -1.89 -2.56 -2.35
N GLY A 70 -1.26 -1.58 -1.69
CA GLY A 70 -0.80 -0.33 -2.30
C GLY A 70 -0.72 0.80 -1.27
N SER A 71 -0.32 1.99 -1.72
CA SER A 71 -0.08 3.16 -0.85
C SER A 71 -1.29 3.53 0.02
N ALA A 72 -2.51 3.48 -0.54
CA ALA A 72 -3.74 3.72 0.23
C ALA A 72 -3.92 2.76 1.42
N GLY A 73 -3.64 1.46 1.21
CA GLY A 73 -3.72 0.44 2.24
C GLY A 73 -2.63 0.61 3.29
N GLY A 74 -1.40 0.92 2.85
CA GLY A 74 -0.29 1.24 3.74
C GLY A 74 -0.57 2.42 4.65
N LEU A 75 -1.11 3.52 4.11
CA LEU A 75 -1.48 4.70 4.92
C LEU A 75 -2.60 4.39 5.91
N LEU A 76 -3.61 3.61 5.50
CA LEU A 76 -4.68 3.19 6.39
C LEU A 76 -4.16 2.33 7.54
N LEU A 77 -3.32 1.34 7.25
CA LEU A 77 -2.72 0.47 8.25
C LEU A 77 -1.80 1.25 9.18
N ALA A 78 -0.97 2.15 8.65
CA ALA A 78 -0.12 3.02 9.47
C ALA A 78 -0.95 3.88 10.43
N ALA A 79 -2.01 4.53 9.92
CA ALA A 79 -2.93 5.30 10.76
C ALA A 79 -3.59 4.45 11.84
N ALA A 80 -4.13 3.28 11.47
CA ALA A 80 -4.75 2.34 12.39
C ALA A 80 -3.78 1.88 13.50
N SER A 81 -2.54 1.54 13.13
CA SER A 81 -1.50 1.15 14.09
C SER A 81 -1.14 2.28 15.06
N CYS A 82 -1.04 3.53 14.59
CA CYS A 82 -0.79 4.67 15.46
C CYS A 82 -1.96 4.96 16.43
N ILE A 83 -3.20 4.70 16.01
CA ILE A 83 -4.40 4.95 16.81
C ILE A 83 -4.61 3.84 17.86
N ALA A 84 -4.51 2.58 17.45
CA ALA A 84 -4.79 1.43 18.30
C ALA A 84 -3.57 1.05 19.17
N GLY A 85 -2.35 1.22 18.65
CA GLY A 85 -1.14 0.67 19.26
C GLY A 85 -1.19 -0.86 19.32
N ASP A 86 -0.69 -1.43 20.41
CA ASP A 86 -0.65 -2.88 20.65
C ASP A 86 -1.87 -3.39 21.45
N ASP A 87 -2.88 -2.55 21.69
CA ASP A 87 -4.08 -2.90 22.47
C ASP A 87 -5.06 -3.70 21.60
N SER A 88 -5.23 -4.99 21.92
CA SER A 88 -6.08 -5.91 21.16
C SER A 88 -7.56 -5.50 21.11
N GLU A 89 -8.07 -4.84 22.16
CA GLU A 89 -9.45 -4.37 22.18
C GLU A 89 -9.63 -3.16 21.27
N ARG A 90 -8.65 -2.25 21.24
CA ARG A 90 -8.66 -1.12 20.30
C ARG A 90 -8.55 -1.59 18.85
N ILE A 91 -7.67 -2.56 18.56
CA ILE A 91 -7.52 -3.14 17.23
C ILE A 91 -8.85 -3.74 16.74
N ARG A 92 -9.53 -4.52 17.60
CA ARG A 92 -10.83 -5.13 17.28
C ARG A 92 -11.95 -4.11 17.10
N ARG A 93 -11.89 -2.97 17.79
CA ARG A 93 -12.93 -1.94 17.75
C ARG A 93 -12.84 -1.03 16.52
N LEU A 94 -11.72 -0.99 15.82
CA LEU A 94 -11.58 -0.19 14.60
C LEU A 94 -12.66 -0.55 13.56
N PRO A 95 -13.27 0.44 12.88
CA PRO A 95 -12.86 1.85 12.82
C PRO A 95 -13.45 2.75 13.92
N ASP A 96 -14.16 2.23 14.94
CA ASP A 96 -14.65 3.06 16.04
C ASP A 96 -13.50 3.45 16.99
N THR A 97 -13.11 4.72 16.92
CA THR A 97 -12.02 5.30 17.71
C THR A 97 -12.49 6.10 18.90
N THR A 98 -13.73 5.93 19.37
CA THR A 98 -14.26 6.65 20.53
C THR A 98 -13.34 6.46 21.74
N GLY A 99 -12.91 7.55 22.37
CA GLY A 99 -11.96 7.52 23.49
C GLY A 99 -10.50 7.19 23.12
N MET A 100 -10.14 7.13 21.83
CA MET A 100 -8.77 7.00 21.35
C MET A 100 -8.25 8.32 20.77
N ARG A 101 -6.93 8.49 20.70
CA ARG A 101 -6.33 9.58 19.91
C ARG A 101 -6.49 9.25 18.43
N ASN A 102 -7.14 10.10 17.65
CA ASN A 102 -7.47 9.84 16.24
C ASN A 102 -7.16 11.02 15.31
N GLU A 103 -6.22 11.86 15.70
CA GLU A 103 -5.79 13.02 14.92
C GLU A 103 -4.44 12.74 14.26
N ILE A 104 -4.38 12.92 12.93
CA ILE A 104 -3.16 12.74 12.14
C ILE A 104 -2.83 14.05 11.44
N VAL A 105 -1.58 14.47 11.56
CA VAL A 105 -1.05 15.70 10.95
C VAL A 105 -0.51 15.38 9.57
N THR A 106 -0.99 16.09 8.56
CA THR A 106 -0.59 15.90 7.16
C THR A 106 -0.01 17.19 6.59
N GLN A 107 1.13 17.10 5.91
CA GLN A 107 1.71 18.22 5.18
C GLN A 107 0.78 18.69 4.06
N ARG A 108 0.70 20.02 3.84
CA ARG A 108 -0.21 20.63 2.86
C ARG A 108 -0.03 20.07 1.44
N CYS A 109 1.20 19.80 1.02
CA CYS A 109 1.52 19.23 -0.29
C CYS A 109 1.10 17.76 -0.45
N ASN A 110 0.94 17.02 0.65
CA ASN A 110 0.55 15.61 0.62
C ASN A 110 -0.98 15.42 0.77
N ARG A 111 -1.75 16.50 0.59
CA ARG A 111 -3.21 16.48 0.55
C ARG A 111 -3.69 16.05 -0.84
N ILE A 112 -3.44 14.79 -1.14
CA ILE A 112 -3.81 14.12 -2.38
C ILE A 112 -5.01 13.19 -2.13
N HIS A 113 -5.42 12.43 -3.15
CA HIS A 113 -6.58 11.52 -3.07
C HIS A 113 -6.54 10.50 -1.91
N TYR A 114 -5.40 10.33 -1.23
CA TYR A 114 -5.22 9.47 -0.07
C TYR A 114 -5.56 10.10 1.30
N GLU A 115 -5.86 11.41 1.40
CA GLU A 115 -6.15 12.09 2.69
C GLU A 115 -7.32 11.42 3.46
N ARG A 116 -8.31 10.87 2.74
CA ARG A 116 -9.42 10.11 3.36
C ARG A 116 -8.98 8.79 4.00
N ARG A 117 -7.85 8.21 3.57
CA ARG A 117 -7.33 6.93 4.06
C ARG A 117 -6.45 7.09 5.29
N THR A 118 -5.88 8.27 5.50
CA THR A 118 -5.13 8.61 6.72
C THR A 118 -6.02 8.90 7.92
N ALA A 119 -7.34 9.02 7.76
CA ALA A 119 -8.25 9.28 8.88
C ALA A 119 -9.56 8.48 8.72
N PRO A 120 -9.56 7.17 9.02
CA PRO A 120 -10.72 6.31 8.83
C PRO A 120 -11.95 6.71 9.69
N SER A 121 -11.75 7.49 10.76
CA SER A 121 -12.77 7.85 11.75
C SER A 121 -12.76 9.31 12.22
N GLY A 122 -11.93 10.20 11.64
CA GLY A 122 -11.70 11.55 12.16
C GLY A 122 -11.35 12.61 11.11
N ARG A 123 -11.48 13.89 11.45
CA ARG A 123 -11.16 15.04 10.56
C ARG A 123 -9.64 15.27 10.52
N PRO A 124 -9.01 15.37 9.33
CA PRO A 124 -7.60 15.74 9.24
C PRO A 124 -7.39 17.14 9.81
N ARG A 125 -6.45 17.28 10.76
CA ARG A 125 -6.08 18.59 11.31
C ARG A 125 -5.07 19.29 10.41
N ARG A 126 -5.23 20.61 10.32
CA ARG A 126 -4.41 21.48 9.47
C ARG A 126 -3.08 21.75 10.17
N CYS A 127 -1.99 21.59 9.44
CA CYS A 127 -0.78 22.35 9.75
C CYS A 127 -1.04 23.80 9.29
N SER A 128 -0.81 24.77 10.18
CA SER A 128 -0.77 26.21 9.87
C SER A 128 0.22 26.48 8.73
#